data_AF-A0A7W1QTJ8-F1
#
_entry.id   AF-A0A7W1QTJ8-F1
#
_cell.length_a   1.000
_cell.length_b   1.000
_cell.length_c   1.000
_cell.angle_alpha   90.00
_cell.angle_beta   90.00
_cell.angle_gamma   90.00
#
_symmetry.space_group_name_H-M   'P 1'
#
loop_
_entity.id
_entity.type
_entity.pdbx_description
1 polymer ?
#
loop_
_entity_poly.entity_id
_entity_poly.type
_entity_poly.pdbx_seq_one_letter_code
_entity_poly.pdbx_strand_id
1 'polypeptide(L)' 'MSTQELINKEVEKLPESLQREVYDFARFLRQKSADESFNGLLLSESALLKDWDTPEENAAWANL' A
#
# COMPACT_ATOMS: atom_id res chain seq x y z
N MET A 1 -8.38 24.69 12.58
CA MET A 1 -9.23 23.49 12.43
C MET A 1 -8.34 22.36 11.98
N SER A 2 -8.44 21.22 12.66
CA SER A 2 -7.78 19.98 12.24
C SER A 2 -8.54 19.35 11.07
N THR A 3 -7.84 18.63 10.20
CA THR A 3 -8.45 17.87 9.09
C THR A 3 -9.53 16.91 9.60
N GLN A 4 -9.36 16.35 10.80
CA GLN A 4 -10.37 15.52 11.46
C GLN A 4 -11.69 16.27 11.72
N GLU A 5 -11.63 17.54 12.13
CA GLU A 5 -12.82 18.35 12.41
C GLU A 5 -13.58 18.69 11.12
N LEU A 6 -12.86 18.90 10.02
CA LEU A 6 -13.45 19.15 8.70
C LEU A 6 -14.16 17.90 8.18
N ILE A 7 -13.53 16.73 8.32
CA ILE A 7 -14.12 15.45 7.93
C ILE A 7 -15.41 15.20 8.72
N ASN A 8 -15.39 15.36 10.05
CA ASN A 8 -16.59 15.17 10.87
C ASN A 8 -17.75 16.07 10.43
N LYS A 9 -17.48 17.37 10.19
CA LYS A 9 -18.52 18.31 9.74
C LYS A 9 -19.14 17.95 8.39
N GLU A 10 -18.38 17.32 7.50
CA GLU A 10 -18.89 16.87 6.21
C GLU A 10 -19.66 15.55 6.36
N VAL A 11 -19.14 14.60 7.15
CA VAL A 11 -19.79 13.31 7.42
C VAL A 11 -21.14 13.49 8.14
N GLU A 12 -21.23 14.41 9.10
CA GLU A 12 -22.49 14.70 9.81
C GLU A 12 -23.63 15.18 8.89
N LYS A 13 -23.31 15.82 7.77
CA LYS A 13 -24.30 16.30 6.79
C LYS A 13 -24.72 15.22 5.79
N LEU A 14 -24.01 14.10 5.73
CA LEU A 14 -24.28 13.02 4.80
C LEU A 14 -25.35 12.06 5.33
N PRO A 15 -26.14 11.41 4.46
CA PRO A 15 -27.02 10.31 4.85
C PRO A 15 -26.21 9.10 5.33
N GLU A 16 -26.81 8.28 6.20
CA GLU A 16 -26.17 7.12 6.85
C GLU A 16 -25.43 6.19 5.86
N SER A 17 -26.00 5.95 4.68
CA SER A 17 -25.38 5.13 3.64
C SER A 17 -24.00 5.64 3.22
N LEU A 18 -23.84 6.95 3.07
CA LEU A 18 -22.56 7.57 2.69
C LEU A 18 -21.62 7.71 3.88
N GLN A 19 -22.16 7.90 5.09
CA GLN A 19 -21.34 7.85 6.31
C GLN A 19 -20.68 6.47 6.48
N ARG A 20 -21.42 5.40 6.15
CA ARG A 20 -20.92 4.02 6.13
C ARG A 20 -19.73 3.88 5.18
N GLU A 21 -19.85 4.40 3.96
CA GLU A 21 -18.76 4.35 2.97
C GLU A 21 -17.51 5.10 3.46
N VAL A 22 -17.67 6.28 4.07
CA VAL A 22 -16.53 7.04 4.64
C VAL A 22 -15.88 6.27 5.79
N TYR A 23 -16.69 5.64 6.65
CA TYR A 23 -16.18 4.79 7.74
C TYR A 23 -15.41 3.57 7.21
N ASP A 24 -15.96 2.88 6.22
CA ASP A 24 -15.31 1.72 5.59
C ASP A 24 -14.00 2.14 4.90
N PHE A 25 -13.95 3.31 4.27
CA PHE A 25 -12.73 3.86 3.69
C PHE A 25 -11.67 4.22 4.75
N ALA A 26 -12.08 4.84 5.86
CA ALA A 26 -11.16 5.12 6.98
C ALA A 26 -10.59 3.83 7.58
N ARG A 27 -11.41 2.78 7.68
CA ARG A 27 -10.98 1.45 8.13
C ARG A 27 -10.03 0.80 7.13
N PHE A 28 -10.31 0.92 5.83
CA PHE A 28 -9.43 0.46 4.76
C PHE A 28 -8.06 1.14 4.82
N LEU A 29 -8.00 2.47 5.00
CA LEU A 29 -6.74 3.19 5.14
C LEU A 29 -5.93 2.72 6.35
N ARG A 30 -6.60 2.45 7.47
CA ARG A 30 -5.94 1.90 8.66
C ARG A 30 -5.35 0.51 8.40
N GLN A 31 -6.09 -0.35 7.71
CA GLN A 31 -5.60 -1.66 7.32
C GLN A 31 -4.46 -1.55 6.32
N LYS A 32 -4.60 -0.74 5.26
CA LYS A 32 -3.53 -0.46 4.28
C LYS A 32 -2.26 0.07 4.95
N SER A 33 -2.37 0.96 5.93
CA SER A 33 -1.19 1.45 6.66
C SER A 33 -0.50 0.36 7.49
N ALA A 34 -1.26 -0.63 7.95
CA ALA A 34 -0.71 -1.81 8.64
C ALA A 34 -0.12 -2.83 7.66
N ASP A 35 -0.69 -2.97 6.46
CA ASP A 35 -0.17 -3.78 5.35
C ASP A 35 1.02 -3.11 4.64
N GLU A 36 1.15 -1.78 4.61
CA GLU A 36 2.37 -1.10 4.13
C GLU A 36 3.57 -1.32 5.07
N SER A 37 3.35 -1.61 6.36
CA SER A 37 4.38 -2.21 7.21
C SER A 37 4.72 -3.66 6.80
N PHE A 38 3.79 -4.39 6.19
CA PHE A 38 3.98 -5.70 5.59
C PHE A 38 4.52 -5.55 4.16
N ASN A 39 5.77 -5.08 4.07
CA ASN A 39 6.53 -4.91 2.84
C ASN A 39 6.78 -6.24 2.09
N GLY A 40 5.77 -6.83 1.46
CA GLY A 40 5.93 -7.94 0.53
C GLY A 40 6.80 -7.57 -0.69
N LEU A 41 6.82 -6.29 -1.08
CA LEU A 41 7.69 -5.76 -2.14
C LEU A 41 9.17 -5.80 -1.77
N LEU A 42 9.53 -5.41 -0.53
CA LEU A 42 10.94 -5.37 -0.08
C LEU A 42 11.54 -6.78 0.12
N LEU A 43 10.70 -7.77 0.47
CA LEU A 43 11.10 -9.17 0.56
C LEU A 43 11.29 -9.83 -0.82
N SER A 44 10.56 -9.39 -1.85
CA SER A 44 10.73 -9.91 -3.20
C SER A 44 12.01 -9.39 -3.86
N GLU A 45 12.38 -8.13 -3.66
CA GLU A 45 13.64 -7.56 -4.18
C GLU A 45 14.88 -8.29 -3.65
N SER A 46 14.91 -8.58 -2.35
CA SER A 46 16.05 -9.24 -1.69
C SER A 46 16.19 -10.72 -2.05
N ALA A 47 15.09 -11.41 -2.37
CA ALA A 47 15.12 -12.78 -2.86
C ALA A 47 15.53 -12.85 -4.35
N LEU A 48 15.02 -11.96 -5.20
CA LEU A 48 15.32 -11.93 -6.64
C LEU A 48 16.77 -11.53 -6.94
N LEU A 49 17.36 -10.62 -6.17
CA LEU A 49 18.78 -10.23 -6.32
C LEU A 49 19.76 -11.38 -6.04
N LYS A 50 19.35 -12.35 -5.21
CA LYS A 50 20.26 -13.41 -4.74
C LYS A 50 20.45 -14.54 -5.75
N ASP A 51 19.44 -14.80 -6.59
CA ASP A 51 19.50 -15.82 -7.64
C ASP A 51 19.99 -15.27 -8.99
N TRP A 52 20.00 -13.95 -9.19
CA TRP A 52 20.30 -13.30 -10.48
C TRP A 52 21.74 -12.75 -10.63
N ASP A 53 22.52 -12.69 -9.55
CA ASP A 53 23.91 -12.21 -9.56
C ASP A 53 24.92 -13.33 -9.86
N THR A 54 24.54 -14.31 -10.69
CA THR A 54 25.48 -15.34 -11.14
C THR A 54 26.21 -14.89 -12.41
N PRO A 55 27.54 -15.02 -12.48
CA PRO A 55 28.32 -14.61 -13.65
C PRO A 55 27.91 -15.39 -14.92
N GLU A 56 27.31 -16.57 -14.77
CA GLU A 56 26.78 -17.38 -15.87
C GLU A 56 25.56 -16.71 -16.55
N GLU A 57 24.64 -16.09 -15.79
CA GLU A 57 23.48 -15.40 -16.37
C GLU A 57 23.88 -14.08 -17.04
N ASN A 58 24.79 -13.30 -16.47
CA ASN A 58 25.28 -12.07 -17.11
C ASN A 58 25.89 -12.33 -18.52
N ALA A 59 26.54 -13.48 -18.72
CA ALA A 59 27.07 -13.87 -20.04
C ALA A 59 25.98 -14.28 -21.04
N ALA A 60 24.88 -14.85 -20.56
CA ALA A 60 23.73 -15.20 -21.39
C ALA A 60 22.93 -13.95 -21.82
N TRP A 61 22.83 -12.95 -20.93
CA TRP A 61 22.14 -11.69 -21.20
C TRP A 61 22.97 -10.71 -22.04
N ALA A 62 24.31 -10.80 -22.00
CA ALA A 62 25.19 -9.97 -22.82
C ALA A 62 25.23 -10.38 -24.32
N ASN A 63 24.64 -11.51 -24.69
CA ASN A 63 24.60 -12.02 -26.07
C ASN A 63 23.20 -11.96 -26.72
N LEU A 64 22.25 -11.25 -26.10
CA LEU A 64 20.88 -11.00 -26.60
C LEU A 64 20.79 -9.62 -27.24
#